data_AF-A0A3D0UJ07-F1
#
_entry.id   AF-A0A3D0UJ07-F1
#
_cell.length_a   1.000
_cell.length_b   1.000
_cell.length_c   1.000
_cell.angle_alpha   90.00
_cell.angle_beta   90.00
_cell.angle_gamma   90.00
#
_symmetry.space_group_name_H-M   'P 1'
#
loop_
_entity.id
_entity.type
_entity.pdbx_description
1 polymer ?
#
loop_
_entity_poly.entity_id
_entity_poly.type
_entity_poly.pdbx_seq_one_letter_code
_entity_poly.pdbx_strand_id
1 'polypeptide(L)'
;MWHLAPTGQFSRFWEVGTFGSFDYEINNDERNRTTFALSAADSSGKSELATVAVILRCPDEWFFTNPSDISPARAALKSDGAEQSFEHGFMIWIAREDRIYVLFDDGNSPNWNAYIDEWDPGTPENDPTLKPPPGMVQPVRGFGLIWREQPMVRERLGWANGGEVAFETALQRTSYAKYNETYIEAADGNIWHLKAERSGWDRITG
;
A
#
# COMPACT_ATOMS: atom_id res chain seq x y z
N MET A 1 32.34 10.79 5.61
CA MET A 1 31.21 10.64 4.67
C MET A 1 30.05 10.01 5.40
N TRP A 2 28.82 10.46 5.12
CA TRP A 2 27.58 9.93 5.66
C TRP A 2 26.74 9.33 4.53
N HIS A 3 26.07 8.22 4.81
CA HIS A 3 24.91 7.79 4.01
C HIS A 3 23.65 8.35 4.64
N LEU A 4 22.73 8.85 3.82
CA LEU A 4 21.45 9.41 4.26
C LEU A 4 20.37 8.34 4.06
N ALA A 5 19.57 8.10 5.10
CA ALA A 5 18.37 7.30 4.97
C ALA A 5 17.43 7.92 3.92
N PRO A 6 16.49 7.15 3.34
CA PRO A 6 15.49 7.69 2.42
C PRO A 6 14.67 8.87 2.96
N THR A 7 14.59 9.02 4.29
CA THR A 7 13.96 10.15 5.00
C THR A 7 14.84 11.39 5.13
N GLY A 8 16.08 11.36 4.62
CA GLY A 8 17.08 12.43 4.68
C GLY A 8 17.94 12.45 5.96
N GLN A 9 17.67 11.58 6.92
CA GLN A 9 18.43 11.52 8.18
C GLN A 9 19.81 10.88 7.96
N PHE A 10 20.84 11.37 8.64
CA PHE A 10 22.13 10.69 8.68
C PHE A 10 21.97 9.30 9.28
N SER A 11 22.49 8.28 8.59
CA SER A 11 22.29 6.88 8.98
C SER A 11 23.60 6.18 9.32
N ARG A 12 24.53 6.08 8.37
CA ARG A 12 25.82 5.43 8.52
C ARG A 12 26.94 6.42 8.27
N PHE A 13 28.05 6.26 8.97
CA PHE A 13 29.22 7.11 8.87
C PHE A 13 30.46 6.29 8.51
N TRP A 14 31.31 6.89 7.68
CA TRP A 14 32.65 6.39 7.38
C TRP A 14 33.64 7.55 7.43
N GLU A 15 34.77 7.34 8.08
CA GLU A 15 35.93 8.20 7.91
C GLU A 15 36.50 7.98 6.51
N VAL A 16 36.73 9.06 5.77
CA VAL A 16 37.29 9.03 4.42
C VAL A 16 38.41 10.06 4.33
N GLY A 17 39.41 9.79 3.49
CA GLY A 17 40.49 10.72 3.25
C GLY A 17 40.00 12.04 2.64
N THR A 18 40.85 13.06 2.68
CA THR A 18 40.58 14.36 2.04
C THR A 18 40.65 14.30 0.51
N PHE A 19 41.17 13.21 -0.04
CA PHE A 19 41.17 12.86 -1.46
C PHE A 19 41.13 11.33 -1.62
N GLY A 20 40.63 10.86 -2.75
CA GLY A 20 40.57 9.44 -3.09
C GLY A 20 39.22 9.01 -3.63
N SER A 21 38.98 7.70 -3.61
CA SER A 21 37.72 7.07 -4.01
C SER A 21 37.22 6.19 -2.87
N PHE A 22 35.90 6.04 -2.79
CA PHE A 22 35.25 5.18 -1.81
C PHE A 22 34.26 4.29 -2.57
N ASP A 23 34.44 2.98 -2.45
CA ASP A 23 33.54 2.01 -3.05
C ASP A 23 32.39 1.71 -2.09
N TYR A 24 31.18 1.70 -2.63
CA TYR A 24 29.97 1.37 -1.88
C TYR A 24 29.14 0.36 -2.68
N GLU A 25 28.83 -0.76 -2.04
CA GLU A 25 27.91 -1.75 -2.58
C GLU A 25 26.47 -1.37 -2.22
N ILE A 26 25.66 -1.12 -3.24
CA ILE A 26 24.23 -0.81 -3.08
C ILE A 26 23.49 -2.09 -2.70
N ASN A 27 22.75 -2.05 -1.59
CA ASN A 27 21.94 -3.19 -1.19
C ASN A 27 20.76 -3.38 -2.17
N ASN A 28 20.42 -4.64 -2.46
CA ASN A 28 19.26 -5.03 -3.26
C ASN A 28 17.91 -4.56 -2.70
N ASP A 29 17.85 -4.08 -1.45
CA ASP A 29 16.65 -3.48 -0.86
C ASP A 29 16.52 -1.97 -1.13
N GLU A 30 17.57 -1.31 -1.63
CA GLU A 30 17.51 0.12 -1.97
C GLU A 30 16.68 0.34 -3.25
N ARG A 31 15.93 1.44 -3.28
CA ARG A 31 15.00 1.77 -4.37
C ARG A 31 15.11 3.26 -4.72
N ASN A 32 14.87 3.59 -5.99
CA ASN A 32 14.87 4.95 -6.56
C ASN A 32 16.20 5.71 -6.50
N ARG A 33 16.76 5.94 -5.31
CA ARG A 33 18.04 6.63 -5.13
C ARG A 33 18.69 6.27 -3.80
N THR A 34 20.01 6.39 -3.77
CA THR A 34 20.82 6.40 -2.55
C THR A 34 21.57 7.72 -2.44
N THR A 35 21.70 8.27 -1.24
CA THR A 35 22.25 9.63 -1.04
C THR A 35 23.39 9.61 -0.04
N PHE A 36 24.49 10.26 -0.39
CA PHE A 36 25.65 10.43 0.46
C PHE A 36 25.90 11.91 0.73
N ALA A 37 26.43 12.21 1.91
CA ALA A 37 26.92 13.54 2.26
C ALA A 37 28.37 13.47 2.71
N LEU A 38 29.23 14.25 2.06
CA LEU A 38 30.59 14.46 2.49
C LEU A 38 30.62 15.69 3.38
N SER A 39 31.12 15.54 4.60
CA SER A 39 31.38 16.66 5.50
C SER A 39 32.88 16.84 5.66
N ALA A 40 33.33 18.08 5.55
CA ALA A 40 34.70 18.49 5.85
C ALA A 40 34.65 19.58 6.92
N ALA A 41 35.54 19.51 7.91
CA ALA A 41 35.65 20.51 8.96
C ALA A 41 37.07 21.09 9.00
N ASP A 42 37.18 22.38 9.29
CA ASP A 42 38.47 23.03 9.54
C ASP A 42 38.89 22.91 11.02
N SER A 43 40.11 23.39 11.32
CA SER A 43 40.66 23.40 12.69
C SER A 43 39.89 24.28 13.68
N SER A 44 39.02 25.16 13.18
CA SER A 44 38.16 26.04 13.97
C SER A 44 36.79 25.42 14.27
N GLY A 45 36.55 24.21 13.77
CA GLY A 45 35.29 23.48 13.93
C GLY A 45 34.20 23.92 12.95
N LYS A 46 34.51 24.78 11.96
CA LYS A 46 33.57 25.10 10.89
C LYS A 46 33.50 23.92 9.94
N SER A 47 32.28 23.47 9.64
CA SER A 47 32.05 22.38 8.70
C SER A 47 31.30 22.84 7.46
N GLU A 48 31.63 22.20 6.34
CA GLU A 48 30.90 22.29 5.08
C GLU A 48 30.36 20.90 4.74
N LEU A 49 29.23 20.86 4.03
CA LEU A 49 28.56 19.64 3.63
C LEU A 49 28.26 19.67 2.12
N ALA A 50 28.62 18.60 1.41
CA ALA A 50 28.27 18.39 0.01
C ALA A 50 27.51 17.08 -0.13
N THR A 51 26.46 17.03 -0.95
CA THR A 51 25.64 15.82 -1.16
C THR A 51 25.73 15.30 -2.59
N VAL A 52 25.62 13.98 -2.74
CA VAL A 52 25.49 13.30 -4.03
C VAL A 52 24.38 12.26 -3.93
N ALA A 53 23.52 12.21 -4.94
CA ALA A 53 22.48 11.19 -5.07
C ALA A 53 22.77 10.31 -6.28
N VAL A 54 22.80 9.00 -6.07
CA VAL A 54 22.93 8.00 -7.14
C VAL A 54 21.54 7.45 -7.42
N ILE A 55 21.07 7.62 -8.66
CA ILE A 55 19.78 7.08 -9.11
C ILE A 55 19.91 5.58 -9.35
N LEU A 56 19.01 4.80 -8.74
CA LEU A 56 19.01 3.36 -8.79
C LEU A 56 18.02 2.87 -9.84
N ARG A 57 18.34 1.76 -10.50
CA ARG A 57 17.36 1.02 -11.31
C ARG A 57 16.48 0.18 -10.40
N CYS A 58 15.21 0.10 -10.72
CA CYS A 58 14.24 -0.75 -10.04
C CYS A 58 14.64 -2.22 -10.28
N PRO A 59 14.94 -3.03 -9.25
CA PRO A 59 15.20 -4.45 -9.43
C PRO A 59 13.90 -5.26 -9.64
N ASP A 60 12.78 -4.73 -9.15
CA ASP A 60 11.45 -5.32 -9.27
C ASP A 60 10.61 -4.56 -10.29
N GLU A 61 9.83 -5.30 -11.06
CA GLU A 61 8.85 -4.74 -12.00
C GLU A 61 7.46 -4.63 -11.36
N TRP A 62 6.66 -3.69 -11.86
CA TRP A 62 5.25 -3.59 -11.50
C TRP A 62 4.45 -4.69 -12.21
N PHE A 63 3.45 -5.27 -11.53
CA PHE A 63 2.61 -6.33 -12.12
C PHE A 63 1.60 -5.85 -13.17
N PHE A 64 1.55 -4.54 -13.42
CA PHE A 64 0.59 -3.88 -14.31
C PHE A 64 1.31 -2.88 -15.24
N THR A 65 0.61 -2.41 -16.27
CA THR A 65 1.18 -1.51 -17.27
C THR A 65 1.06 -0.03 -16.88
N ASN A 66 1.96 0.82 -17.40
CA ASN A 66 2.01 2.27 -17.12
C ASN A 66 2.03 2.64 -15.61
N PRO A 67 2.93 2.05 -14.80
CA PRO A 67 3.04 2.39 -13.41
C PRO A 67 3.61 3.79 -13.18
N SER A 68 3.51 4.26 -11.93
CA SER A 68 4.26 5.43 -11.44
C SER A 68 5.77 5.29 -11.69
N ASP A 69 6.47 6.42 -11.85
CA ASP A 69 7.94 6.48 -12.00
C ASP A 69 8.71 5.98 -10.75
N ILE A 70 7.99 5.70 -9.68
CA ILE A 70 8.54 5.18 -8.43
C ILE A 70 8.62 3.65 -8.49
N SER A 71 9.78 3.13 -8.09
CA SER A 71 10.00 1.67 -8.00
C SER A 71 8.97 1.02 -7.09
N PRO A 72 8.53 -0.22 -7.34
CA PRO A 72 7.82 -0.97 -6.34
C PRO A 72 8.77 -1.28 -5.16
N ALA A 73 8.22 -1.36 -3.97
CA ALA A 73 8.97 -1.68 -2.74
C ALA A 73 9.51 -3.11 -2.75
N ARG A 74 8.85 -4.01 -3.48
CA ARG A 74 9.16 -5.44 -3.58
C ARG A 74 8.49 -6.04 -4.82
N ALA A 75 8.89 -7.25 -5.21
CA ALA A 75 8.15 -8.08 -6.15
C ALA A 75 6.67 -8.27 -5.74
N ALA A 76 5.81 -8.51 -6.73
CA ALA A 76 4.38 -8.64 -6.51
C ALA A 76 4.00 -9.75 -5.53
N LEU A 77 3.18 -9.39 -4.54
CA LEU A 77 2.60 -10.35 -3.62
C LEU A 77 1.39 -11.01 -4.30
N LYS A 78 1.60 -12.18 -4.89
CA LYS A 78 0.51 -13.03 -5.40
C LYS A 78 -0.24 -13.69 -4.24
N SER A 79 -1.57 -13.64 -4.28
CA SER A 79 -2.46 -14.08 -3.21
C SER A 79 -3.79 -14.56 -3.76
N ASP A 80 -4.49 -15.41 -3.02
CA ASP A 80 -5.94 -15.51 -3.17
C ASP A 80 -6.59 -14.20 -2.72
N GLY A 81 -7.71 -13.85 -3.33
CA GLY A 81 -8.51 -12.69 -2.97
C GLY A 81 -10.00 -12.92 -3.16
N ALA A 82 -10.78 -12.05 -2.55
CA ALA A 82 -12.21 -11.95 -2.77
C ALA A 82 -12.59 -10.47 -2.94
N GLU A 83 -13.54 -10.17 -3.82
CA GLU A 83 -14.06 -8.83 -4.02
C GLU A 83 -15.59 -8.84 -3.88
N GLN A 84 -16.15 -7.82 -3.23
CA GLN A 84 -17.59 -7.62 -3.15
C GLN A 84 -17.93 -6.15 -3.39
N SER A 85 -18.87 -5.90 -4.29
CA SER A 85 -19.40 -4.56 -4.59
C SER A 85 -20.57 -4.19 -3.67
N PHE A 86 -20.62 -2.93 -3.27
CA PHE A 86 -21.65 -2.32 -2.43
C PHE A 86 -22.31 -1.14 -3.13
N GLU A 87 -23.39 -0.59 -2.56
CA GLU A 87 -24.08 0.59 -3.10
C GLU A 87 -23.12 1.79 -3.31
N HIS A 88 -22.16 1.96 -2.41
CA HIS A 88 -21.26 3.13 -2.37
C HIS A 88 -19.79 2.74 -2.16
N GLY A 89 -19.37 1.62 -2.75
CA GLY A 89 -17.97 1.21 -2.70
C GLY A 89 -17.73 -0.27 -2.88
N PHE A 90 -16.57 -0.72 -2.40
CA PHE A 90 -16.09 -2.08 -2.57
C PHE A 90 -15.39 -2.58 -1.30
N MET A 91 -15.42 -3.89 -1.08
CA MET A 91 -14.48 -4.56 -0.21
C MET A 91 -13.62 -5.52 -1.02
N ILE A 92 -12.34 -5.61 -0.67
CA ILE A 92 -11.41 -6.58 -1.24
C ILE A 92 -10.57 -7.21 -0.13
N TRP A 93 -10.55 -8.54 -0.08
CA TRP A 93 -9.75 -9.32 0.86
C TRP A 93 -8.48 -9.85 0.19
N ILE A 94 -7.36 -9.78 0.89
CA ILE A 94 -6.05 -10.27 0.45
C ILE A 94 -5.56 -11.32 1.44
N ALA A 95 -5.64 -12.60 1.06
CA ALA A 95 -5.34 -13.73 1.95
C ALA A 95 -3.93 -13.68 2.55
N ARG A 96 -2.92 -13.35 1.75
CA ARG A 96 -1.50 -13.30 2.18
C ARG A 96 -1.20 -12.17 3.17
N GLU A 97 -2.08 -11.18 3.30
CA GLU A 97 -1.95 -10.12 4.29
C GLU A 97 -2.96 -10.24 5.43
N ASP A 98 -3.92 -11.17 5.32
CA ASP A 98 -5.04 -11.35 6.23
C ASP A 98 -5.82 -10.03 6.46
N ARG A 99 -6.09 -9.33 5.34
CA ARG A 99 -6.64 -7.97 5.37
C ARG A 99 -7.78 -7.77 4.40
N ILE A 100 -8.78 -7.03 4.88
CA ILE A 100 -9.89 -6.51 4.09
C ILE A 100 -9.70 -5.01 3.90
N TYR A 101 -9.55 -4.60 2.65
CA TYR A 101 -9.58 -3.21 2.24
C TYR A 101 -11.02 -2.80 1.94
N VAL A 102 -11.45 -1.69 2.52
CA VAL A 102 -12.76 -1.07 2.31
C VAL A 102 -12.56 0.22 1.53
N LEU A 103 -13.15 0.33 0.34
CA LEU A 103 -13.06 1.48 -0.55
C LEU A 103 -14.41 2.21 -0.56
N PHE A 104 -14.43 3.48 -0.18
CA PHE A 104 -15.65 4.29 -0.13
C PHE A 104 -15.74 5.22 -1.34
N ASP A 105 -16.89 5.24 -2.00
CA ASP A 105 -17.20 6.13 -3.14
C ASP A 105 -18.18 7.26 -2.76
N ASP A 106 -18.32 7.54 -1.46
CA ASP A 106 -19.23 8.56 -0.93
C ASP A 106 -18.63 9.97 -0.91
N GLY A 107 -17.38 10.12 -1.34
CA GLY A 107 -16.63 11.38 -1.32
C GLY A 107 -16.16 11.86 0.07
N ASN A 108 -16.40 11.08 1.14
CA ASN A 108 -15.98 11.42 2.49
C ASN A 108 -14.60 10.84 2.84
N SER A 109 -13.94 11.45 3.83
CA SER A 109 -12.68 10.94 4.37
C SER A 109 -12.87 10.10 5.64
N PRO A 110 -12.11 9.00 5.83
CA PRO A 110 -11.11 8.46 4.91
C PRO A 110 -11.76 7.82 3.68
N ASN A 111 -11.11 7.89 2.51
CA ASN A 111 -11.66 7.35 1.26
C ASN A 111 -11.49 5.83 1.16
N TRP A 112 -10.55 5.28 1.92
CA TRP A 112 -10.43 3.84 2.11
C TRP A 112 -9.93 3.51 3.51
N ASN A 113 -10.14 2.28 3.96
CA ASN A 113 -9.57 1.78 5.20
C ASN A 113 -9.16 0.31 5.05
N ALA A 114 -8.37 -0.21 5.98
CA ALA A 114 -7.96 -1.61 5.99
C ALA A 114 -8.16 -2.20 7.38
N TYR A 115 -8.77 -3.38 7.42
CA TYR A 115 -9.08 -4.14 8.61
C TYR A 115 -8.40 -5.50 8.53
N ILE A 116 -8.11 -6.11 9.68
CA ILE A 116 -7.73 -7.53 9.74
C ILE A 116 -9.01 -8.34 9.54
N ASP A 117 -8.92 -9.47 8.83
CA ASP A 117 -10.04 -10.39 8.75
C ASP A 117 -10.11 -11.26 10.01
N GLU A 118 -10.99 -10.88 10.94
CA GLU A 118 -11.19 -11.60 12.20
C GLU A 118 -12.30 -12.66 12.10
N TRP A 119 -12.89 -12.87 10.91
CA TRP A 119 -13.95 -13.86 10.77
C TRP A 119 -13.40 -15.29 10.84
N ASP A 120 -14.05 -16.11 11.65
CA ASP A 120 -13.82 -17.54 11.72
C ASP A 120 -15.13 -18.33 11.50
N PRO A 121 -15.05 -19.64 11.16
CA PRO A 121 -16.25 -20.45 10.93
C PRO A 121 -17.21 -20.60 12.12
N GLY A 122 -16.79 -20.25 13.34
CA GLY A 122 -17.65 -20.21 14.53
C GLY A 122 -18.42 -18.90 14.67
N THR A 123 -18.03 -17.86 13.94
CA THR A 123 -18.69 -16.56 13.91
C THR A 123 -19.91 -16.60 12.99
N PRO A 124 -21.09 -16.12 13.43
CA PRO A 124 -22.28 -16.07 12.59
C PRO A 124 -22.00 -15.40 11.24
N GLU A 125 -22.29 -16.10 10.14
CA GLU A 125 -22.01 -15.58 8.80
C GLU A 125 -22.84 -14.33 8.50
N ASN A 126 -24.07 -14.28 9.02
CA ASN A 126 -25.03 -13.22 8.81
C ASN A 126 -25.82 -12.89 10.08
N ASP A 127 -26.56 -11.78 10.05
CA ASP A 127 -27.53 -11.41 11.08
C ASP A 127 -28.94 -11.50 10.46
N PRO A 128 -29.77 -12.49 10.85
CA PRO A 128 -31.08 -12.71 10.25
C PRO A 128 -32.08 -11.58 10.52
N THR A 129 -31.81 -10.67 11.46
CA THR A 129 -32.65 -9.50 11.74
C THR A 129 -32.47 -8.40 10.69
N LEU A 130 -31.32 -8.38 10.02
CA LEU A 130 -31.01 -7.43 8.96
C LEU A 130 -31.56 -7.98 7.64
N LYS A 131 -32.54 -7.27 7.06
CA LYS A 131 -33.19 -7.66 5.80
C LYS A 131 -32.72 -6.73 4.68
N PRO A 132 -32.04 -7.26 3.63
CA PRO A 132 -31.62 -6.43 2.52
C PRO A 132 -32.83 -5.95 1.71
N PRO A 133 -32.73 -4.76 1.08
CA PRO A 133 -33.68 -4.31 0.07
C PRO A 133 -33.75 -5.28 -1.14
N PRO A 134 -34.80 -5.20 -1.98
CA PRO A 134 -34.88 -6.01 -3.20
C PRO A 134 -33.66 -5.83 -4.11
N GLY A 135 -33.06 -6.94 -4.54
CA GLY A 135 -31.89 -6.94 -5.43
C GLY A 135 -30.54 -6.77 -4.73
N MET A 136 -30.54 -6.63 -3.39
CA MET A 136 -29.32 -6.54 -2.59
C MET A 136 -29.19 -7.75 -1.66
N VAL A 137 -27.99 -7.94 -1.13
CA VAL A 137 -27.69 -9.01 -0.18
C VAL A 137 -27.01 -8.48 1.07
N GLN A 138 -27.18 -9.20 2.17
CA GLN A 138 -26.34 -8.99 3.35
C GLN A 138 -24.95 -9.58 3.04
N PRO A 139 -23.86 -8.81 3.18
CA PRO A 139 -22.51 -9.37 3.10
C PRO A 139 -22.33 -10.42 4.19
N VAL A 140 -21.56 -11.47 3.89
CA VAL A 140 -21.32 -12.61 4.77
C VAL A 140 -19.85 -12.74 5.13
N ARG A 141 -19.52 -13.59 6.10
CA ARG A 141 -18.15 -13.93 6.49
C ARG A 141 -17.32 -12.68 6.85
N GLY A 142 -16.05 -12.57 6.42
CA GLY A 142 -15.16 -11.44 6.73
C GLY A 142 -15.74 -10.08 6.35
N PHE A 143 -16.26 -9.95 5.12
CA PHE A 143 -16.94 -8.71 4.69
C PHE A 143 -18.19 -8.43 5.53
N GLY A 144 -18.99 -9.45 5.79
CA GLY A 144 -20.19 -9.36 6.63
C GLY A 144 -19.90 -8.95 8.06
N LEU A 145 -18.81 -9.46 8.65
CA LEU A 145 -18.41 -9.15 10.00
C LEU A 145 -18.03 -7.67 10.12
N ILE A 146 -17.12 -7.19 9.28
CA ILE A 146 -16.73 -5.77 9.25
C ILE A 146 -17.95 -4.89 8.99
N TRP A 147 -18.79 -5.25 8.02
CA TRP A 147 -19.98 -4.48 7.68
C TRP A 147 -21.00 -4.42 8.83
N ARG A 148 -21.15 -5.47 9.65
CA ARG A 148 -22.07 -5.44 10.79
C ARG A 148 -21.48 -4.73 12.01
N GLU A 149 -20.19 -4.91 12.26
CA GLU A 149 -19.55 -4.47 13.51
C GLU A 149 -18.93 -3.08 13.43
N GLN A 150 -18.71 -2.55 12.23
CA GLN A 150 -18.18 -1.21 12.02
C GLN A 150 -19.31 -0.30 11.48
N PRO A 151 -20.03 0.47 12.34
CA PRO A 151 -21.16 1.30 11.91
C PRO A 151 -20.80 2.24 10.77
N MET A 152 -19.61 2.86 10.81
CA MET A 152 -19.09 3.71 9.75
C MET A 152 -19.01 2.98 8.39
N VAL A 153 -18.57 1.71 8.39
CA VAL A 153 -18.46 0.93 7.16
C VAL A 153 -19.85 0.65 6.60
N ARG A 154 -20.78 0.22 7.46
CA ARG A 154 -22.17 -0.05 7.06
C ARG A 154 -22.86 1.16 6.46
N GLU A 155 -22.79 2.27 7.17
CA GLU A 155 -23.47 3.52 6.82
C GLU A 155 -22.93 4.12 5.53
N ARG A 156 -21.61 4.01 5.31
CA ARG A 156 -20.96 4.60 4.14
C ARG A 156 -21.00 3.72 2.90
N LEU A 157 -20.94 2.40 3.04
CA LEU A 157 -21.01 1.48 1.88
C LEU A 157 -22.44 1.19 1.43
N GLY A 158 -23.41 1.17 2.35
CA GLY A 158 -24.72 0.60 2.09
C GLY A 158 -24.68 -0.94 1.99
N TRP A 159 -25.70 -1.55 1.41
CA TRP A 159 -25.82 -3.00 1.21
C TRP A 159 -24.91 -3.51 0.08
N ALA A 160 -24.67 -4.82 0.06
CA ALA A 160 -23.94 -5.45 -1.03
C ALA A 160 -24.84 -5.66 -2.25
N ASN A 161 -24.33 -5.37 -3.45
CA ASN A 161 -25.06 -5.56 -4.72
C ASN A 161 -25.13 -7.03 -5.16
N GLY A 162 -24.35 -7.90 -4.52
CA GLY A 162 -24.23 -9.31 -4.86
C GLY A 162 -23.30 -10.05 -3.91
N GLY A 163 -23.11 -11.35 -4.13
CA GLY A 163 -22.15 -12.16 -3.37
C GLY A 163 -20.70 -11.77 -3.66
N GLU A 164 -19.79 -12.19 -2.80
CA GLU A 164 -18.35 -12.08 -3.03
C GLU A 164 -17.90 -12.95 -4.21
N VAL A 165 -16.90 -12.47 -4.95
CA VAL A 165 -16.26 -13.19 -6.06
C VAL A 165 -14.83 -13.50 -5.67
N ALA A 166 -14.48 -14.78 -5.64
CA ALA A 166 -13.12 -15.24 -5.40
C ALA A 166 -12.28 -15.18 -6.68
N PHE A 167 -11.02 -14.79 -6.57
CA PHE A 167 -10.08 -14.65 -7.68
C PHE A 167 -8.63 -14.68 -7.19
N GLU A 168 -7.67 -14.82 -8.11
CA GLU A 168 -6.25 -14.60 -7.80
C GLU A 168 -5.91 -13.12 -7.96
N THR A 169 -5.22 -12.55 -6.97
CA THR A 169 -4.85 -11.14 -6.95
C THR A 169 -3.33 -10.94 -6.80
N ALA A 170 -2.89 -9.73 -7.07
CA ALA A 170 -1.54 -9.25 -6.84
C ALA A 170 -1.58 -7.93 -6.08
N LEU A 171 -0.65 -7.77 -5.14
CA LEU A 171 -0.48 -6.53 -4.39
C LEU A 171 0.97 -6.04 -4.47
N GLN A 172 1.14 -4.74 -4.73
CA GLN A 172 2.42 -4.04 -4.62
C GLN A 172 2.23 -2.67 -3.98
N ARG A 173 3.32 -2.11 -3.45
CA ARG A 173 3.35 -0.77 -2.87
C ARG A 173 4.51 0.01 -3.47
N THR A 174 4.37 1.32 -3.57
CA THR A 174 5.50 2.20 -3.90
C THR A 174 6.59 2.06 -2.84
N SER A 175 7.84 2.24 -3.27
CA SER A 175 9.02 2.19 -2.41
C SER A 175 9.26 3.47 -1.60
N TYR A 176 8.26 4.37 -1.50
CA TYR A 176 8.37 5.54 -0.66
C TYR A 176 8.57 5.14 0.82
N ALA A 177 9.46 5.85 1.52
CA ALA A 177 9.71 5.62 2.94
C ALA A 177 8.56 6.09 3.85
N LYS A 178 7.75 7.02 3.36
CA LYS A 178 6.51 7.51 3.97
C LYS A 178 5.49 7.74 2.87
N TYR A 179 4.21 7.69 3.21
CA TYR A 179 3.15 7.98 2.25
C TYR A 179 3.17 7.03 1.05
N ASN A 180 3.29 5.73 1.33
CA ASN A 180 3.26 4.74 0.27
C ASN A 180 1.84 4.57 -0.30
N GLU A 181 1.79 4.49 -1.61
CA GLU A 181 0.60 4.09 -2.37
C GLU A 181 0.58 2.56 -2.51
N THR A 182 -0.63 1.98 -2.55
CA THR A 182 -0.85 0.54 -2.70
C THR A 182 -1.61 0.27 -4.00
N TYR A 183 -1.18 -0.74 -4.75
CA TYR A 183 -1.80 -1.19 -5.98
C TYR A 183 -2.27 -2.62 -5.78
N ILE A 184 -3.53 -2.89 -6.10
CA ILE A 184 -4.19 -4.19 -5.92
C ILE A 184 -4.88 -4.58 -7.22
N GLU A 185 -4.58 -5.76 -7.75
CA GLU A 185 -5.29 -6.34 -8.89
C GLU A 185 -6.73 -6.68 -8.48
N ALA A 186 -7.70 -6.15 -9.23
CA ALA A 186 -9.13 -6.36 -9.01
C ALA A 186 -9.65 -7.59 -9.76
N ALA A 187 -10.85 -8.06 -9.42
CA ALA A 187 -11.43 -9.26 -10.03
C ALA A 187 -11.68 -9.14 -11.55
N ASP A 188 -11.77 -7.92 -12.08
CA ASP A 188 -11.94 -7.64 -13.52
C ASP A 188 -10.61 -7.38 -14.26
N GLY A 189 -9.47 -7.53 -13.59
CA GLY A 189 -8.14 -7.29 -14.14
C GLY A 189 -7.70 -5.82 -14.15
N ASN A 190 -8.54 -4.88 -13.73
CA ASN A 190 -8.11 -3.50 -13.48
C ASN A 190 -7.35 -3.40 -12.16
N ILE A 191 -6.71 -2.26 -11.89
CA ILE A 191 -5.92 -2.04 -10.68
C ILE A 191 -6.61 -1.02 -9.78
N TRP A 192 -6.87 -1.41 -8.54
CA TRP A 192 -7.20 -0.47 -7.47
C TRP A 192 -5.92 0.21 -7.00
N HIS A 193 -5.83 1.51 -7.22
CA HIS A 193 -4.75 2.36 -6.74
C HIS A 193 -5.21 3.10 -5.48
N LEU A 194 -4.66 2.73 -4.33
CA LEU A 194 -4.95 3.32 -3.02
C LEU A 194 -3.89 4.36 -2.68
N LYS A 195 -4.32 5.63 -2.59
CA LYS A 195 -3.44 6.74 -2.27
C LYS A 195 -3.03 6.71 -0.80
N ALA A 196 -1.85 7.26 -0.52
CA ALA A 196 -1.31 7.40 0.82
C ALA A 196 -2.28 8.06 1.80
N GLU A 197 -2.11 7.77 3.09
CA GLU A 197 -2.89 8.38 4.19
C GLU A 197 -4.41 8.27 4.02
N ARG A 198 -4.89 7.25 3.30
CA ARG A 198 -6.33 7.03 3.08
C ARG A 198 -7.03 8.19 2.35
N SER A 199 -6.25 9.00 1.63
CA SER A 199 -6.68 10.25 1.02
C SER A 199 -7.51 10.07 -0.25
N GLY A 200 -7.46 8.89 -0.86
CA GLY A 200 -8.19 8.61 -2.10
C GLY A 200 -7.89 7.22 -2.64
N TRP A 201 -8.68 6.82 -3.62
CA TRP A 201 -8.40 5.69 -4.47
C TRP A 201 -8.92 5.96 -5.88
N ASP A 202 -8.36 5.27 -6.86
CA ASP A 202 -8.84 5.26 -8.24
C ASP A 202 -8.67 3.86 -8.86
N ARG A 203 -9.36 3.64 -9.98
CA ARG A 203 -9.23 2.42 -10.78
C ARG A 203 -8.47 2.77 -12.05
N ILE A 204 -7.35 2.10 -12.28
CA ILE A 204 -6.54 2.26 -13.49
C ILE A 204 -6.55 0.97 -14.31
N THR A 205 -6.31 1.10 -15.61
CA THR A 205 -6.25 -0.06 -16.52
C THR A 205 -5.04 -0.93 -16.19
N GLY A 206 -5.27 -2.25 -16.12
CA GLY A 206 -4.21 -3.27 -15.93
C GLY A 206 -3.23 -3.35 -17.08
#